data_AF-A0A2D7GT72-F1
#
_entry.id   AF-A0A2D7GT72-F1
#
_cell.length_a   1.000
_cell.length_b   1.000
_cell.length_c   1.000
_cell.angle_alpha   90.00
_cell.angle_beta   90.00
_cell.angle_gamma   90.00
#
_symmetry.space_group_name_H-M   'P 1'
#
loop_
_entity.id
_entity.type
_entity.pdbx_description
1 polymer ?
#
loop_
_entity_poly.entity_id
_entity_poly.type
_entity_poly.pdbx_seq_one_letter_code
_entity_poly.pdbx_strand_id
1 'polypeptide(L)'
;MTDSIEKKFTQRSNVIKADSQITSAQPSENPKPVATTKRSKHINLNRMRKAFSVKPLTLGVASVLLSACGAEREEAKIYTSIDDCKQDYPDALEKCEAAYQTAVDEAMRTSPRFNSEYDCEYEFGPNQCRSVNTNSGSFFMPFMAGYMVSSLLSPNRYYSQPLYTSSSYNSPFRSRWITADGYVFDGDIRKRNYRVRKETLKPKPTVNRTMKRGGFGSSVRAKSSWGSSSRKGGWGG
;
A
#
# COMPACT_ATOMS: atom_id res chain seq x y z
N MET A 1 4.85 -53.77 37.28
CA MET A 1 3.78 -52.90 37.82
C MET A 1 3.19 -52.13 36.65
N THR A 2 2.32 -52.66 35.78
CA THR A 2 1.28 -53.72 35.96
C THR A 2 0.37 -53.43 37.16
N ASP A 3 -0.95 -53.35 37.08
CA ASP A 3 -1.93 -53.37 35.98
C ASP A 3 -3.05 -52.36 36.35
N SER A 4 -3.94 -51.92 35.45
CA SER A 4 -5.24 -52.59 35.30
C SER A 4 -6.00 -52.09 34.08
N ILE A 5 -6.40 -53.05 33.25
CA ILE A 5 -7.30 -52.91 32.11
C ILE A 5 -8.69 -53.44 32.51
N GLU A 6 -9.75 -52.91 31.89
CA GLU A 6 -11.13 -53.44 31.83
C GLU A 6 -11.91 -53.76 33.13
N LYS A 7 -13.12 -53.19 33.20
CA LYS A 7 -14.39 -53.94 33.08
C LYS A 7 -15.49 -52.99 32.58
N LYS A 8 -15.95 -53.20 31.34
CA LYS A 8 -17.16 -53.93 30.93
C LYS A 8 -18.45 -53.12 31.13
N PHE A 9 -19.21 -52.86 30.05
CA PHE A 9 -20.30 -53.73 29.55
C PHE A 9 -21.40 -53.86 30.63
N THR A 10 -22.70 -53.59 30.41
CA THR A 10 -23.50 -54.13 29.29
C THR A 10 -24.92 -53.51 29.29
N GLN A 11 -25.42 -53.00 28.14
CA GLN A 11 -26.85 -53.07 27.69
C GLN A 11 -27.95 -52.41 28.58
N ARG A 12 -29.23 -52.21 28.20
CA ARG A 12 -30.10 -52.37 26.99
C ARG A 12 -31.30 -51.38 27.18
N SER A 13 -32.30 -51.17 26.31
CA SER A 13 -32.69 -51.73 25.00
C SER A 13 -33.61 -50.72 24.27
N ASN A 14 -33.70 -50.78 22.94
CA ASN A 14 -34.96 -50.91 22.14
C ASN A 14 -34.62 -50.64 20.64
N VAL A 15 -34.66 -51.58 19.68
CA VAL A 15 -35.69 -52.60 19.31
C VAL A 15 -36.96 -51.88 18.82
N ILE A 16 -37.52 -52.04 17.61
CA ILE A 16 -37.24 -52.81 16.36
C ILE A 16 -37.94 -51.97 15.23
N LYS A 17 -37.54 -51.95 13.95
CA LYS A 17 -38.00 -52.92 12.93
C LYS A 17 -37.28 -52.71 11.59
N ALA A 18 -36.88 -53.81 10.96
CA ALA A 18 -36.43 -53.86 9.58
C ALA A 18 -37.64 -54.12 8.65
N ASP A 19 -37.50 -53.82 7.36
CA ASP A 19 -37.74 -54.86 6.35
C ASP A 19 -36.90 -54.59 5.11
N SER A 20 -36.34 -55.66 4.57
CA SER A 20 -35.42 -55.67 3.45
C SER A 20 -36.05 -56.38 2.25
N GLN A 21 -35.74 -55.92 1.04
CA GLN A 21 -35.86 -56.79 -0.14
C GLN A 21 -34.88 -56.37 -1.24
N ILE A 22 -34.15 -57.35 -1.74
CA ILE A 22 -33.17 -57.29 -2.84
C ILE A 22 -33.77 -58.12 -3.97
N THR A 23 -33.75 -57.63 -5.22
CA THR A 23 -33.95 -58.48 -6.42
C THR A 23 -33.26 -57.88 -7.66
N SER A 24 -32.80 -58.79 -8.51
CA SER A 24 -31.87 -58.75 -9.63
C SER A 24 -32.04 -57.75 -10.80
N ALA A 25 -30.89 -57.22 -11.25
CA ALA A 25 -30.32 -57.18 -12.63
C ALA A 25 -31.20 -57.00 -13.90
N GLN A 26 -30.87 -55.93 -14.67
CA GLN A 26 -30.57 -55.81 -16.14
C GLN A 26 -31.53 -56.44 -17.21
N PRO A 27 -31.60 -55.95 -18.49
CA PRO A 27 -30.73 -54.98 -19.18
C PRO A 27 -31.43 -53.87 -20.02
N SER A 28 -30.58 -52.94 -20.53
CA SER A 28 -30.69 -52.17 -21.79
C SER A 28 -32.04 -51.57 -22.29
N GLU A 29 -32.16 -50.24 -22.23
CA GLU A 29 -32.40 -49.43 -23.44
C GLU A 29 -31.93 -47.97 -23.24
N ASN A 30 -31.54 -47.29 -24.32
CA ASN A 30 -30.77 -46.04 -24.25
C ASN A 30 -31.48 -44.91 -25.04
N PRO A 31 -32.13 -43.93 -24.38
CA PRO A 31 -32.59 -42.72 -25.04
C PRO A 31 -31.93 -41.44 -24.47
N LYS A 32 -30.94 -40.96 -25.22
CA LYS A 32 -30.54 -39.55 -25.51
C LYS A 32 -30.59 -38.48 -24.38
N PRO A 33 -29.53 -37.64 -24.25
CA PRO A 33 -29.52 -36.57 -23.25
C PRO A 33 -30.60 -35.52 -23.49
N VAL A 34 -31.40 -35.23 -22.47
CA VAL A 34 -32.36 -34.12 -22.46
C VAL A 34 -31.60 -32.79 -22.47
N ALA A 35 -31.71 -32.03 -23.55
CA ALA A 35 -31.08 -30.73 -23.68
C ALA A 35 -31.72 -29.72 -22.72
N THR A 36 -30.92 -29.07 -21.87
CA THR A 36 -31.35 -27.93 -21.07
C THR A 36 -31.61 -26.71 -21.97
N THR A 37 -32.87 -26.28 -22.05
CA THR A 37 -33.31 -25.26 -23.00
C THR A 37 -32.75 -23.88 -22.64
N LYS A 38 -31.67 -23.46 -23.33
CA LYS A 38 -31.22 -22.07 -23.29
C LYS A 38 -32.21 -21.13 -24.00
N ARG A 39 -32.27 -19.90 -23.50
CA ARG A 39 -32.62 -18.66 -24.22
C ARG A 39 -34.12 -18.43 -24.45
N SER A 40 -34.70 -17.54 -23.66
CA SER A 40 -35.95 -16.84 -23.99
C SER A 40 -35.80 -16.15 -25.35
N LYS A 41 -36.67 -16.50 -26.31
CA LYS A 41 -36.54 -16.09 -27.72
C LYS A 41 -37.05 -14.66 -28.03
N HIS A 42 -37.59 -13.94 -27.05
CA HIS A 42 -38.02 -12.54 -27.21
C HIS A 42 -37.31 -11.61 -26.23
N ILE A 43 -36.15 -11.12 -26.64
CA ILE A 43 -35.49 -9.97 -26.01
C ILE A 43 -36.09 -8.71 -26.63
N ASN A 44 -36.99 -8.04 -25.91
CA ASN A 44 -37.54 -6.75 -26.31
C ASN A 44 -36.49 -5.65 -26.12
N LEU A 45 -35.63 -5.44 -27.13
CA LEU A 45 -34.54 -4.46 -27.11
C LEU A 45 -35.01 -3.04 -26.80
N ASN A 46 -36.23 -2.67 -27.23
CA ASN A 46 -36.83 -1.37 -26.95
C ASN A 46 -37.10 -1.13 -25.45
N ARG A 47 -37.26 -2.19 -24.64
CA ARG A 47 -37.48 -2.10 -23.19
C ARG A 47 -36.18 -2.10 -22.37
N MET A 48 -35.05 -2.51 -22.98
CA MET A 48 -33.74 -2.56 -22.32
C MET A 48 -32.81 -1.41 -22.70
N ARG A 49 -33.14 -0.60 -23.72
CA ARG A 49 -32.53 0.72 -23.87
C ARG A 49 -33.00 1.61 -22.72
N LYS A 50 -32.15 1.78 -21.71
CA LYS A 50 -32.27 2.85 -20.73
C LYS A 50 -32.04 4.17 -21.47
N ALA A 51 -33.09 4.70 -22.08
CA ALA A 51 -33.06 5.97 -22.79
C ALA A 51 -32.85 7.09 -21.77
N PHE A 52 -31.58 7.46 -21.54
CA PHE A 52 -31.25 8.72 -20.89
C PHE A 52 -31.76 9.83 -21.81
N SER A 53 -32.94 10.36 -21.48
CA SER A 53 -33.48 11.55 -22.12
C SER A 53 -32.63 12.75 -21.71
N VAL A 54 -31.54 12.96 -22.45
CA VAL A 54 -30.70 14.15 -22.34
C VAL A 54 -31.48 15.35 -22.85
N LYS A 55 -32.17 16.02 -21.93
CA LYS A 55 -32.76 17.34 -22.18
C LYS A 55 -31.65 18.27 -22.65
N PRO A 56 -31.73 18.89 -23.84
CA PRO A 56 -30.71 19.82 -24.32
C PRO A 56 -30.87 21.17 -23.61
N LEU A 57 -30.34 21.26 -22.39
CA LEU A 57 -30.24 22.53 -21.68
C LEU A 57 -28.88 23.17 -21.94
N THR A 58 -28.95 24.27 -22.68
CA THR A 58 -28.00 25.39 -22.70
C THR A 58 -26.53 25.09 -23.06
N LEU A 59 -26.15 25.52 -24.28
CA LEU A 59 -24.78 25.92 -24.58
C LEU A 59 -24.40 27.12 -23.70
N GLY A 60 -23.63 26.86 -22.63
CA GLY A 60 -23.04 27.88 -21.77
C GLY A 60 -21.52 27.97 -21.99
N VAL A 61 -21.04 29.08 -22.54
CA VAL A 61 -19.60 29.31 -22.76
C VAL A 61 -18.94 29.81 -21.48
N ALA A 62 -18.11 28.97 -20.84
CA ALA A 62 -17.07 29.37 -19.89
C ALA A 62 -16.00 28.27 -19.75
N SER A 63 -14.98 28.29 -20.61
CA SER A 63 -13.92 27.28 -20.73
C SER A 63 -12.76 27.45 -19.74
N VAL A 64 -13.06 27.70 -18.47
CA VAL A 64 -12.09 28.07 -17.41
C VAL A 64 -12.52 27.34 -16.13
N LEU A 65 -11.79 26.37 -15.55
CA LEU A 65 -10.33 26.23 -15.37
C LEU A 65 -9.82 24.80 -15.67
N LEU A 66 -9.05 24.60 -16.75
CA LEU A 66 -8.25 23.38 -16.94
C LEU A 66 -6.81 23.52 -16.40
N SER A 67 -6.57 24.44 -15.46
CA SER A 67 -5.25 24.68 -14.85
C SER A 67 -4.76 23.55 -13.91
N ALA A 68 -5.61 22.55 -13.65
CA ALA A 68 -5.31 21.38 -12.81
C ALA A 68 -4.35 20.35 -13.44
N CYS A 69 -3.38 20.77 -14.26
CA CYS A 69 -2.25 19.93 -14.69
C CYS A 69 -0.90 20.65 -14.87
N GLY A 70 -0.76 21.86 -14.31
CA GLY A 70 0.52 22.57 -14.18
C GLY A 70 1.12 22.45 -12.78
N ALA A 71 1.22 21.25 -12.20
CA ALA A 71 1.81 21.08 -10.87
C ALA A 71 3.30 21.46 -10.91
N GLU A 72 3.62 22.63 -10.37
CA GLU A 72 4.98 23.17 -10.28
C GLU A 72 5.91 22.14 -9.64
N ARG A 73 6.90 21.68 -10.42
CA ARG A 73 7.86 20.65 -9.98
C ARG A 73 9.14 21.32 -9.54
N GLU A 74 9.25 21.52 -8.25
CA GLU A 74 10.46 21.96 -7.58
C GLU A 74 11.54 20.88 -7.70
N GLU A 75 12.80 21.31 -7.81
CA GLU A 75 13.95 20.41 -7.73
C GLU A 75 14.27 20.13 -6.27
N ALA A 76 14.39 18.85 -5.95
CA ALA A 76 14.72 18.36 -4.62
C ALA A 76 15.84 17.32 -4.73
N LYS A 77 16.80 17.42 -3.82
CA LYS A 77 17.98 16.56 -3.78
C LYS A 77 18.04 15.80 -2.46
N ILE A 78 18.46 14.54 -2.53
CA ILE A 78 18.54 13.62 -1.41
C ILE A 78 19.98 13.53 -0.94
N TYR A 79 20.15 13.75 0.36
CA TYR A 79 21.44 13.67 1.06
C TYR A 79 21.40 12.52 2.06
N THR A 80 22.51 11.79 2.18
CA THR A 80 22.66 10.71 3.17
C THR A 80 23.42 11.15 4.40
N SER A 81 24.25 12.18 4.27
CA SER A 81 25.03 12.81 5.33
C SER A 81 24.92 14.33 5.25
N ILE A 82 25.32 15.03 6.33
CA ILE A 82 25.50 16.48 6.30
C ILE A 82 26.64 16.85 5.35
N ASP A 83 27.70 16.04 5.31
CA ASP A 83 28.90 16.29 4.50
C ASP A 83 28.61 16.27 3.00
N ASP A 84 27.71 15.38 2.53
CA ASP A 84 27.23 15.37 1.15
C ASP A 84 26.61 16.74 0.79
N CYS A 85 25.82 17.32 1.70
CA CYS A 85 25.19 18.63 1.50
C CYS A 85 26.22 19.77 1.53
N LYS A 86 27.21 19.69 2.43
CA LYS A 86 28.31 20.68 2.54
C LYS A 86 29.22 20.68 1.30
N GLN A 87 29.46 19.52 0.67
CA GLN A 87 30.20 19.41 -0.58
C GLN A 87 29.47 20.07 -1.76
N ASP A 88 28.14 19.93 -1.82
CA ASP A 88 27.31 20.53 -2.86
C ASP A 88 27.01 22.03 -2.64
N TYR A 89 27.02 22.49 -1.38
CA TYR A 89 26.75 23.88 -1.00
C TYR A 89 27.78 24.42 0.02
N PRO A 90 29.04 24.65 -0.39
CA PRO A 90 30.09 25.16 0.50
C PRO A 90 29.76 26.54 1.11
N ASP A 91 29.01 27.37 0.38
CA ASP A 91 28.62 28.72 0.83
C ASP A 91 27.41 28.73 1.80
N ALA A 92 26.81 27.57 2.10
CA ALA A 92 25.56 27.47 2.86
C ALA A 92 25.57 26.36 3.93
N LEU A 93 26.71 26.13 4.58
CA LEU A 93 26.93 25.08 5.58
C LEU A 93 25.87 25.06 6.69
N GLU A 94 25.52 26.24 7.24
CA GLU A 94 24.51 26.39 8.30
C GLU A 94 23.11 25.92 7.83
N LYS A 95 22.76 26.17 6.55
CA LYS A 95 21.48 25.70 5.99
C LYS A 95 21.46 24.17 5.85
N CYS A 96 22.59 23.55 5.50
CA CYS A 96 22.71 22.09 5.45
C CYS A 96 22.52 21.45 6.83
N GLU A 97 23.11 22.04 7.88
CA GLU A 97 22.95 21.57 9.26
C GLU A 97 21.51 21.77 9.77
N ALA A 98 20.93 22.95 9.57
CA ALA A 98 19.54 23.24 9.94
C ALA A 98 18.54 22.33 9.20
N ALA A 99 18.75 22.08 7.90
CA ALA A 99 17.93 21.14 7.13
C ALA A 99 18.05 19.70 7.64
N TYR A 100 19.25 19.27 8.06
CA TYR A 100 19.45 17.94 8.65
C TYR A 100 18.74 17.81 10.00
N GLN A 101 18.89 18.77 10.92
CA GLN A 101 18.20 18.74 12.21
C GLN A 101 16.67 18.72 12.02
N THR A 102 16.15 19.56 11.12
CA THR A 102 14.72 19.56 10.74
C THR A 102 14.27 18.18 10.23
N ALA A 103 15.08 17.49 9.43
CA ALA A 103 14.76 16.14 8.96
C ALA A 103 14.74 15.10 10.09
N VAL A 104 15.65 15.18 11.06
CA VAL A 104 15.70 14.29 12.23
C VAL A 104 14.47 14.49 13.12
N ASP A 105 14.08 15.74 13.36
CA ASP A 105 12.86 16.08 14.13
C ASP A 105 11.60 15.62 13.39
N GLU A 106 11.51 15.89 12.08
CA GLU A 106 10.43 15.34 11.25
C GLU A 106 10.43 13.82 11.24
N ALA A 107 11.60 13.14 11.27
CA ALA A 107 11.68 11.68 11.35
C ALA A 107 11.04 11.17 12.64
N MET A 108 11.37 11.75 13.80
CA MET A 108 10.78 11.38 15.09
C MET A 108 9.25 11.55 15.11
N ARG A 109 8.73 12.56 14.40
CA ARG A 109 7.30 12.89 14.34
C ARG A 109 6.51 12.07 13.33
N THR A 110 7.12 11.76 12.18
CA THR A 110 6.42 11.23 11.00
C THR A 110 6.78 9.77 10.68
N SER A 111 7.81 9.20 11.30
CA SER A 111 8.22 7.80 11.05
C SER A 111 7.06 6.80 11.20
N PRO A 112 7.04 5.75 10.36
CA PRO A 112 6.24 4.56 10.63
C PRO A 112 6.58 3.96 12.00
N ARG A 113 5.57 3.80 12.85
CA ARG A 113 5.70 3.18 14.18
C ARG A 113 5.28 1.72 14.12
N PHE A 114 6.01 0.82 14.77
CA PHE A 114 5.75 -0.62 14.84
C PHE A 114 5.67 -1.11 16.30
N ASN A 115 4.90 -2.17 16.51
CA ASN A 115 4.66 -2.74 17.85
C ASN A 115 5.79 -3.69 18.30
N SER A 116 6.57 -4.21 17.36
CA SER A 116 7.68 -5.13 17.59
C SER A 116 8.82 -4.83 16.63
N GLU A 117 10.03 -5.22 17.02
CA GLU A 117 11.22 -5.19 16.17
C GLU A 117 11.00 -5.99 14.90
N TYR A 118 10.54 -7.24 15.03
CA TYR A 118 10.22 -8.15 13.92
C TYR A 118 9.26 -7.55 12.87
N ASP A 119 8.21 -6.82 13.30
CA ASP A 119 7.28 -6.17 12.37
C ASP A 119 7.96 -5.05 11.55
N CYS A 120 8.92 -4.35 12.17
CA CYS A 120 9.71 -3.30 11.53
C CYS A 120 10.80 -3.87 10.60
N GLU A 121 11.57 -4.84 11.08
CA GLU A 121 12.64 -5.49 10.31
C GLU A 121 12.09 -6.26 9.10
N TYR A 122 10.86 -6.77 9.17
CA TYR A 122 10.22 -7.37 8.01
C TYR A 122 10.01 -6.37 6.86
N GLU A 123 9.60 -5.14 7.17
CA GLU A 123 9.33 -4.08 6.20
C GLU A 123 10.62 -3.41 5.70
N PHE A 124 11.55 -3.10 6.60
CA PHE A 124 12.75 -2.30 6.32
C PHE A 124 14.05 -3.11 6.18
N GLY A 125 14.08 -4.33 6.70
CA GLY A 125 15.25 -5.22 6.71
C GLY A 125 15.89 -5.36 8.09
N PRO A 126 16.77 -6.36 8.28
CA PRO A 126 17.41 -6.63 9.56
C PRO A 126 18.33 -5.49 10.00
N ASN A 127 18.35 -5.19 11.29
CA ASN A 127 19.08 -4.08 11.91
C ASN A 127 18.73 -2.69 11.33
N GLN A 128 17.59 -2.53 10.64
CA GLN A 128 17.13 -1.23 10.12
C GLN A 128 16.13 -0.51 11.03
N CYS A 129 16.02 -0.95 12.29
CA CYS A 129 15.03 -0.48 13.24
C CYS A 129 15.65 -0.14 14.60
N ARG A 130 15.06 0.83 15.30
CA ARG A 130 15.41 1.19 16.68
C ARG A 130 14.18 1.20 17.58
N SER A 131 14.35 0.81 18.83
CA SER A 131 13.35 1.03 19.87
C SER A 131 13.38 2.50 20.31
N VAL A 132 12.20 3.10 20.43
CA VAL A 132 12.00 4.40 21.07
C VAL A 132 11.03 4.21 22.22
N ASN A 133 11.50 4.56 23.41
CA ASN A 133 10.65 4.66 24.59
C ASN A 133 10.15 6.11 24.72
N THR A 134 8.87 6.29 25.03
CA THR A 134 8.24 7.59 25.25
C THR A 134 7.25 7.42 26.41
N ASN A 135 6.90 8.50 27.11
CA ASN A 135 5.93 8.48 28.21
C ASN A 135 4.57 7.84 27.85
N SER A 136 4.24 7.74 26.56
CA SER A 136 3.04 7.08 26.01
C SER A 136 3.23 5.61 25.59
N GLY A 137 4.41 5.02 25.79
CA GLY A 137 4.73 3.64 25.48
C GLY A 137 6.03 3.46 24.67
N SER A 138 6.44 2.20 24.49
CA SER A 138 7.54 1.81 23.61
C SER A 138 7.04 1.46 22.20
N PHE A 139 7.75 1.91 21.18
CA PHE A 139 7.50 1.55 19.78
C PHE A 139 8.82 1.40 19.03
N PHE A 140 8.80 0.63 17.95
CA PHE A 140 9.93 0.50 17.04
C PHE A 140 9.73 1.43 15.84
N MET A 141 10.79 2.07 15.37
CA MET A 141 10.79 2.92 14.18
C MET A 141 11.97 2.57 13.28
N PRO A 142 11.86 2.70 11.95
CA PRO A 142 12.99 2.50 11.05
C PRO A 142 14.03 3.61 11.21
N PHE A 143 15.28 3.33 10.85
CA PHE A 143 16.29 4.37 10.68
C PHE A 143 15.97 5.23 9.46
N MET A 144 16.20 6.55 9.59
CA MET A 144 16.18 7.47 8.46
C MET A 144 17.41 7.18 7.59
N ALA A 145 17.19 6.78 6.34
CA ALA A 145 18.24 6.41 5.39
C ALA A 145 18.86 7.63 4.68
N GLY A 146 18.20 8.77 4.76
CA GLY A 146 18.62 10.05 4.20
C GLY A 146 17.52 11.08 4.33
N TYR A 147 17.75 12.28 3.83
CA TYR A 147 16.80 13.38 3.87
C TYR A 147 16.72 14.07 2.50
N MET A 148 15.49 14.40 2.09
CA MET A 148 15.22 15.16 0.89
C MET A 148 15.13 16.64 1.23
N VAL A 149 15.88 17.48 0.52
CA VAL A 149 15.85 18.93 0.68
C VAL A 149 15.40 19.57 -0.63
N SER A 150 14.39 20.45 -0.59
CA SER A 150 14.05 21.32 -1.72
C SER A 150 15.06 22.46 -1.83
N SER A 151 15.32 22.94 -3.06
CA SER A 151 16.32 23.97 -3.39
C SER A 151 16.69 24.95 -2.25
N LEU A 152 17.84 24.72 -1.60
CA LEU A 152 18.37 25.51 -0.48
C LEU A 152 18.72 26.97 -0.85
N LEU A 153 18.86 27.22 -2.15
CA LEU A 153 19.12 28.51 -2.76
C LEU A 153 17.85 29.24 -3.21
N SER A 154 16.67 28.62 -3.07
CA SER A 154 15.39 29.28 -3.36
C SER A 154 15.19 30.47 -2.40
N PRO A 155 14.66 31.62 -2.88
CA PRO A 155 14.28 32.73 -2.01
C PRO A 155 13.06 32.41 -1.12
N ASN A 156 12.35 31.31 -1.42
CA ASN A 156 11.27 30.79 -0.59
C ASN A 156 11.80 29.86 0.52
N ARG A 157 10.96 29.59 1.51
CA ARG A 157 11.25 28.64 2.60
C ARG A 157 11.62 27.27 2.02
N TYR A 158 12.78 26.73 2.40
CA TYR A 158 13.17 25.37 2.05
C TYR A 158 12.36 24.36 2.85
N TYR A 159 12.21 23.15 2.30
CA TYR A 159 11.57 22.02 2.95
C TYR A 159 12.58 20.88 3.08
N SER A 160 12.64 20.26 4.25
CA SER A 160 13.47 19.09 4.53
C SER A 160 12.58 17.95 5.00
N GLN A 161 12.74 16.75 4.44
CA GLN A 161 11.93 15.59 4.79
C GLN A 161 12.76 14.33 5.01
N PRO A 162 12.40 13.52 6.02
CA PRO A 162 13.03 12.24 6.25
C PRO A 162 12.63 11.22 5.19
N LEU A 163 13.63 10.49 4.69
CA LEU A 163 13.46 9.39 3.77
C LEU A 163 13.92 8.08 4.40
N TYR A 164 13.25 7.02 3.98
CA TYR A 164 13.50 5.65 4.39
C TYR A 164 13.76 4.82 3.12
N THR A 165 14.46 3.71 3.29
CA THR A 165 14.62 2.69 2.26
C THR A 165 14.51 1.32 2.90
N SER A 166 14.23 0.28 2.11
CA SER A 166 14.20 -1.10 2.60
C SER A 166 15.36 -1.90 2.02
N SER A 167 16.00 -2.69 2.89
CA SER A 167 16.94 -3.76 2.54
C SER A 167 16.30 -5.15 2.63
N SER A 168 15.01 -5.25 2.98
CA SER A 168 14.24 -6.50 3.01
C SER A 168 14.08 -7.09 1.60
N TYR A 169 14.20 -8.40 1.44
CA TYR A 169 14.00 -9.07 0.13
C TYR A 169 12.52 -9.09 -0.28
N ASN A 170 11.62 -9.18 0.69
CA ASN A 170 10.17 -9.30 0.47
C ASN A 170 9.48 -7.94 0.27
N SER A 171 10.23 -6.83 0.31
CA SER A 171 9.68 -5.49 0.18
C SER A 171 9.62 -5.03 -1.29
N PRO A 172 8.47 -4.52 -1.78
CA PRO A 172 8.35 -3.99 -3.14
C PRO A 172 9.01 -2.60 -3.30
N PHE A 173 9.49 -2.02 -2.19
CA PHE A 173 10.23 -0.76 -2.13
C PHE A 173 11.68 -0.96 -1.69
N ARG A 174 12.19 -2.20 -1.82
CA ARG A 174 13.62 -2.51 -1.67
C ARG A 174 14.46 -1.61 -2.57
N SER A 175 15.53 -1.04 -2.04
CA SER A 175 16.45 -0.15 -2.79
C SER A 175 15.76 1.03 -3.48
N ARG A 176 14.67 1.54 -2.90
CA ARG A 176 14.00 2.77 -3.36
C ARG A 176 13.90 3.78 -2.22
N TRP A 177 13.87 5.06 -2.57
CA TRP A 177 13.56 6.13 -1.62
C TRP A 177 12.05 6.19 -1.35
N ILE A 178 11.67 6.27 -0.08
CA ILE A 178 10.27 6.34 0.35
C ILE A 178 10.14 7.42 1.43
N THR A 179 9.11 8.27 1.33
CA THR A 179 8.77 9.22 2.40
C THR A 179 8.04 8.54 3.57
N ALA A 180 7.98 9.23 4.71
CA ALA A 180 7.14 8.85 5.86
C ALA A 180 5.67 8.53 5.52
N ASP A 181 5.06 9.24 4.55
CA ASP A 181 3.67 8.98 4.12
C ASP A 181 3.54 7.89 3.04
N GLY A 182 4.64 7.19 2.72
CA GLY A 182 4.65 6.09 1.76
C GLY A 182 4.65 6.51 0.29
N TYR A 183 5.09 7.73 -0.04
CA TYR A 183 5.39 8.10 -1.43
C TYR A 183 6.72 7.46 -1.83
N VAL A 184 6.70 6.59 -2.85
CA VAL A 184 7.92 5.99 -3.40
C VAL A 184 8.41 6.80 -4.58
N PHE A 185 9.68 7.16 -4.57
CA PHE A 185 10.31 7.80 -5.71
C PHE A 185 10.71 6.79 -6.78
N ASP A 186 10.77 7.23 -8.04
CA ASP A 186 11.12 6.38 -9.18
C ASP A 186 12.65 6.24 -9.35
N GLY A 187 13.09 5.01 -9.59
CA GLY A 187 14.51 4.64 -9.66
C GLY A 187 15.06 4.02 -8.38
N ASP A 188 16.35 3.72 -8.42
CA ASP A 188 17.16 3.11 -7.35
C ASP A 188 17.66 4.18 -6.35
N ILE A 189 18.04 3.78 -5.13
CA ILE A 189 18.63 4.66 -4.08
C ILE A 189 19.84 5.47 -4.56
N ARG A 190 20.54 5.00 -5.61
CA ARG A 190 21.64 5.74 -6.25
C ARG A 190 21.20 7.08 -6.86
N LYS A 191 19.94 7.20 -7.27
CA LYS A 191 19.39 8.46 -7.78
C LYS A 191 19.08 9.38 -6.60
N ARG A 192 19.73 10.54 -6.57
CA ARG A 192 19.54 11.56 -5.52
C ARG A 192 18.75 12.79 -5.98
N ASN A 193 18.70 13.07 -7.27
CA ASN A 193 18.06 14.26 -7.81
C ASN A 193 16.65 13.94 -8.33
N TYR A 194 15.65 14.70 -7.88
CA TYR A 194 14.24 14.50 -8.20
C TYR A 194 13.52 15.82 -8.51
N ARG A 195 12.51 15.74 -9.37
CA ARG A 195 11.59 16.85 -9.66
C ARG A 195 10.23 16.52 -9.07
N VAL A 196 9.96 17.07 -7.90
CA VAL A 196 8.86 16.66 -7.02
C VAL A 196 7.79 17.74 -6.97
N ARG A 197 6.54 17.38 -6.69
CA ARG A 197 5.47 18.38 -6.53
C ARG A 197 5.58 19.04 -5.17
N LYS A 198 5.27 20.33 -5.06
CA LYS A 198 5.26 21.08 -3.79
C LYS A 198 4.45 20.39 -2.69
N GLU A 199 3.39 19.65 -3.03
CA GLU A 199 2.58 18.85 -2.10
C GLU A 199 3.37 17.74 -1.41
N THR A 200 4.32 17.13 -2.11
CA THR A 200 5.15 16.06 -1.53
C THR A 200 6.12 16.61 -0.49
N LEU A 201 6.57 17.86 -0.64
CA LEU A 201 7.52 18.59 0.21
C LEU A 201 6.87 19.25 1.45
N LYS A 202 5.54 19.43 1.48
CA LYS A 202 4.85 19.99 2.65
C LYS A 202 5.02 19.10 3.91
N PRO A 203 5.26 19.69 5.10
CA PRO A 203 5.38 18.95 6.36
C PRO A 203 4.19 18.02 6.61
N LYS A 204 4.49 16.79 7.03
CA LYS A 204 3.49 15.72 7.14
C LYS A 204 2.86 15.66 8.53
N PRO A 205 1.61 15.18 8.66
CA PRO A 205 0.97 14.99 9.97
C PRO A 205 1.73 13.97 10.82
N THR A 206 1.69 14.14 12.14
CA THR A 206 2.30 13.20 13.10
C THR A 206 1.68 11.81 12.97
N VAL A 207 2.50 10.76 12.91
CA VAL A 207 2.01 9.38 12.89
C VAL A 207 1.74 8.92 14.32
N ASN A 208 0.49 9.07 14.77
CA ASN A 208 0.06 8.67 16.12
C ASN A 208 -0.35 7.20 16.24
N ARG A 209 -0.44 6.45 15.14
CA ARG A 209 -0.86 5.03 15.15
C ARG A 209 0.31 4.10 14.85
N THR A 210 0.48 3.10 15.70
CA THR A 210 1.39 1.99 15.48
C THR A 210 0.80 1.00 14.47
N MET A 211 1.60 0.61 13.50
CA MET A 211 1.27 -0.37 12.47
C MET A 211 1.72 -1.78 12.90
N LYS A 212 1.14 -2.79 12.23
CA LYS A 212 1.63 -4.17 12.24
C LYS A 212 2.44 -4.42 10.96
N ARG A 213 3.14 -5.56 10.92
CA ARG A 213 3.79 -6.12 9.71
C ARG A 213 2.88 -5.97 8.47
N GLY A 214 3.45 -5.53 7.34
CA GLY A 214 2.70 -5.25 6.11
C GLY A 214 1.95 -3.91 6.09
N GLY A 215 1.78 -3.22 7.22
CA GLY A 215 0.99 -1.99 7.33
C GLY A 215 1.56 -0.84 6.49
N PHE A 216 2.83 -0.48 6.73
CA PHE A 216 3.50 0.58 5.97
C PHE A 216 3.57 0.24 4.48
N GLY A 217 4.00 -0.98 4.13
CA GLY A 217 4.01 -1.43 2.74
C GLY A 217 2.64 -1.51 2.07
N SER A 218 1.55 -1.59 2.83
CA SER A 218 0.19 -1.47 2.29
C SER A 218 -0.18 -0.01 2.04
N SER A 219 0.16 0.91 2.96
CA SER A 219 0.01 2.36 2.75
C SER A 219 0.79 2.84 1.52
N VAL A 220 2.04 2.37 1.37
CA VAL A 220 2.89 2.60 0.20
C VAL A 220 2.22 2.14 -1.10
N ARG A 221 1.79 0.87 -1.16
CA ARG A 221 1.11 0.30 -2.34
C ARG A 221 -0.18 1.04 -2.68
N ALA A 222 -0.98 1.39 -1.67
CA ALA A 222 -2.18 2.18 -1.86
C ALA A 222 -1.83 3.52 -2.51
N LYS A 223 -0.89 4.27 -1.93
CA LYS A 223 -0.50 5.60 -2.44
C LYS A 223 0.05 5.54 -3.86
N SER A 224 0.85 4.53 -4.21
CA SER A 224 1.31 4.35 -5.60
C SER A 224 0.17 4.10 -6.58
N SER A 225 -0.83 3.29 -6.21
CA SER A 225 -1.96 2.95 -7.09
C SER A 225 -2.83 4.15 -7.46
N TRP A 226 -3.06 5.08 -6.52
CA TRP A 226 -3.78 6.33 -6.79
C TRP A 226 -2.95 7.33 -7.61
N GLY A 227 -1.61 7.24 -7.55
CA GLY A 227 -0.69 8.10 -8.30
C GLY A 227 -0.50 7.72 -9.77
N SER A 228 -0.86 6.50 -10.16
CA SER A 228 -0.58 5.93 -11.49
C SER A 228 -1.80 5.82 -12.43
N SER A 229 -2.91 6.50 -12.16
CA SER A 229 -4.15 6.37 -12.96
C SER A 229 -4.09 7.00 -14.36
N SER A 230 -3.00 7.71 -14.71
CA SER A 230 -2.76 8.12 -16.10
C SER A 230 -2.09 7.00 -16.90
N ARG A 231 -2.78 6.54 -17.96
CA ARG A 231 -2.35 5.56 -18.99
C ARG A 231 -2.57 4.08 -18.68
N LYS A 232 -3.82 3.62 -18.84
CA LYS A 232 -4.08 2.30 -19.44
C LYS A 232 -5.28 2.35 -20.40
N GLY A 233 -5.10 3.07 -21.50
CA GLY A 233 -5.93 2.89 -22.69
C GLY A 233 -5.52 1.59 -23.37
N GLY A 234 -6.22 0.50 -23.06
CA GLY A 234 -6.05 -0.80 -23.72
C GLY A 234 -7.20 -1.06 -24.68
N TRP A 235 -7.08 -0.59 -25.92
CA TRP A 235 -7.88 -1.10 -27.03
C TRP A 235 -7.22 -2.37 -27.55
N GLY A 236 -7.83 -3.50 -27.26
CA GLY A 236 -7.80 -4.71 -28.07
C GLY A 236 -9.23 -5.27 -28.02
N GLY A 237 -9.78 -5.83 -29.09
CA GLY A 237 -9.19 -6.23 -30.37
C GLY A 237 -10.15 -7.24 -30.98
#